data_AF-A0A7C9CKF1-F1
#
_entry.id   AF-A0A7C9CKF1-F1
#
_cell.length_a   1.000
_cell.length_b   1.000
_cell.length_c   1.000
_cell.angle_alpha   90.00
_cell.angle_beta   90.00
_cell.angle_gamma   90.00
#
_symmetry.space_group_name_H-M   'P 1'
#
loop_
_entity.id
_entity.type
_entity.pdbx_description
1 polymer ?
#
loop_
_entity_poly.entity_id
_entity_poly.type
_entity_poly.pdbx_seq_one_letter_code
_entity_poly.pdbx_strand_id
1 'polypeptide(L)'
;MAHNSTAAAVDPRSGYCATTATFHSKRQPIPLPPNTSIDITTFIAARAHRSTTAFIDAATGNSLSYSVFFPIVCLSVMSLGALITTTNPLNTKYEIAKQIADSKPILAFTTRELVPKLADTGVPIVLIGEERVPSDLGGSPTVKIVGTLDE
;
A
#
# COMPACT_ATOMS: atom_id res chain seq x y z
N MET A 1 25.09 12.13 -13.93
CA MET A 1 25.50 13.47 -13.47
C MET A 1 24.60 14.50 -14.15
N ALA A 2 23.56 15.00 -13.47
CA ALA A 2 22.73 16.05 -14.04
C ALA A 2 23.45 17.39 -13.86
N HIS A 3 23.81 18.03 -14.97
CA HIS A 3 24.45 19.34 -14.97
C HIS A 3 23.55 20.38 -14.29
N ASN A 4 24.10 21.10 -13.31
CA ASN A 4 23.47 22.13 -12.49
C ASN A 4 23.22 23.45 -13.24
N SER A 5 22.85 23.41 -14.52
CA SER A 5 22.91 24.57 -15.44
C SER A 5 21.56 25.16 -15.85
N THR A 6 20.42 24.72 -15.28
CA THR A 6 19.08 25.22 -15.66
C THR A 6 18.49 26.26 -14.73
N ALA A 7 19.04 26.48 -13.54
CA ALA A 7 18.44 27.40 -12.56
C ALA A 7 18.41 28.87 -13.00
N ALA A 8 19.36 29.30 -13.85
CA ALA A 8 19.44 30.68 -14.33
C ALA A 8 18.44 31.03 -15.46
N ALA A 9 17.84 30.02 -16.12
CA ALA A 9 16.93 30.21 -17.26
C ALA A 9 15.44 30.14 -16.87
N VAL A 10 15.15 29.80 -15.60
CA VAL A 10 13.79 29.63 -15.09
C VAL A 10 13.33 30.93 -14.44
N ASP A 11 12.19 31.48 -14.89
CA ASP A 11 11.56 32.63 -14.22
C ASP A 11 11.17 32.25 -12.78
N PRO A 12 11.71 32.90 -11.74
CA PRO A 12 11.41 32.56 -10.35
C PRO A 12 9.95 32.80 -9.95
N ARG A 13 9.22 33.66 -10.68
CA ARG A 13 7.82 33.97 -10.36
C ARG A 13 6.89 32.88 -10.88
N SER A 14 7.04 32.49 -12.14
CA SER A 14 6.18 31.49 -12.81
C SER A 14 6.73 30.06 -12.75
N GLY A 15 8.04 29.87 -12.60
CA GLY A 15 8.72 28.58 -12.77
C GLY A 15 8.91 28.19 -14.23
N TYR A 16 8.61 29.08 -15.20
CA TYR A 16 8.72 28.78 -16.63
C TYR A 16 10.15 28.95 -17.13
N CYS A 17 10.65 27.95 -17.87
CA CYS A 17 11.90 28.02 -18.62
C CYS A 17 11.60 28.27 -20.10
N ALA A 18 11.93 29.45 -20.62
CA ALA A 18 11.67 29.79 -22.02
C ALA A 18 12.51 28.98 -23.01
N THR A 19 13.71 28.54 -22.61
CA THR A 19 14.61 27.75 -23.46
C THR A 19 14.09 26.34 -23.70
N THR A 20 13.50 25.71 -22.68
CA THR A 20 12.97 24.34 -22.77
C THR A 20 11.46 24.29 -22.97
N ALA A 21 10.78 25.44 -22.88
CA ALA A 21 9.32 25.56 -22.88
C ALA A 21 8.62 24.67 -21.82
N THR A 22 9.27 24.46 -20.67
CA THR A 22 8.77 23.64 -19.56
C THR A 22 8.61 24.43 -18.27
N PHE A 23 7.68 24.02 -17.41
CA PHE A 23 7.52 24.55 -16.07
C PHE A 23 8.26 23.69 -15.04
N HIS A 24 8.90 24.33 -14.08
CA HIS A 24 9.64 23.70 -12.99
C HIS A 24 9.03 24.06 -11.64
N SER A 25 9.20 23.18 -10.66
CA SER A 25 8.88 23.48 -9.28
C SER A 25 9.67 24.69 -8.80
N LYS A 26 9.00 25.62 -8.12
CA LYS A 26 9.64 26.80 -7.47
C LYS A 26 10.29 26.46 -6.12
N ARG A 27 10.08 25.24 -5.61
CA ARG A 27 10.75 24.77 -4.39
C ARG A 27 12.19 24.39 -4.74
N GLN A 28 13.12 24.60 -3.80
CA GLN A 28 14.48 24.12 -3.98
C GLN A 28 14.47 22.60 -4.20
N PRO A 29 15.18 22.09 -5.22
CA PRO A 29 15.35 20.66 -5.42
C PRO A 29 15.94 20.02 -4.16
N ILE A 30 15.30 18.96 -3.67
CA ILE A 30 15.79 18.20 -2.51
C ILE A 30 16.77 17.15 -3.05
N PRO A 31 17.97 17.00 -2.45
CA PRO A 31 18.89 15.94 -2.86
C PRO A 31 18.23 14.58 -2.61
N LEU A 32 18.14 13.79 -3.68
CA LEU A 32 17.69 12.40 -3.58
C LEU A 32 18.83 11.53 -3.03
N PRO A 33 18.51 10.38 -2.39
CA PRO A 33 19.52 9.45 -1.95
C PRO A 33 20.51 9.10 -3.08
N PRO A 34 21.82 9.10 -2.81
CA PRO A 34 22.83 8.83 -3.84
C PRO A 34 22.75 7.37 -4.34
N ASN A 35 22.27 6.45 -3.49
CA ASN A 35 22.03 5.07 -3.87
C ASN A 35 20.66 4.95 -4.53
N THR A 36 20.65 4.72 -5.84
CA THR A 36 19.42 4.53 -6.65
C THR A 36 18.77 3.16 -6.47
N SER A 37 19.42 2.23 -5.77
CA SER A 37 18.94 0.88 -5.49
C SER A 37 18.39 0.72 -4.06
N ILE A 38 18.19 1.82 -3.33
CA ILE A 38 17.52 1.78 -2.03
C ILE A 38 16.05 1.38 -2.21
N ASP A 39 15.60 0.36 -1.51
CA ASP A 39 14.19 -0.04 -1.55
C ASP A 39 13.33 0.98 -0.77
N ILE A 40 12.03 0.98 -1.08
CA ILE A 40 11.07 1.93 -0.50
C ILE A 40 10.95 1.81 1.02
N THR A 41 11.11 0.61 1.58
CA THR A 41 10.98 0.36 3.01
C THR A 41 12.17 0.91 3.78
N THR A 42 13.38 0.65 3.27
CA THR A 42 14.63 1.23 3.79
C THR A 42 14.59 2.74 3.70
N PHE A 43 14.13 3.30 2.58
CA PHE A 43 14.01 4.75 2.42
C PHE A 43 13.04 5.39 3.42
N ILE A 44 11.84 4.81 3.61
CA ILE A 44 10.84 5.30 4.56
C ILE A 44 11.37 5.17 6.00
N ALA A 45 11.99 4.03 6.35
CA ALA A 45 12.49 3.75 7.69
C ALA A 45 13.81 4.46 8.04
N ALA A 46 14.52 5.04 7.07
CA ALA A 46 15.82 5.68 7.28
C ALA A 46 15.79 6.86 8.27
N ARG A 47 14.62 7.46 8.50
CA ARG A 47 14.45 8.52 9.50
C ARG A 47 13.87 7.95 10.78
N ALA A 48 14.60 8.09 11.88
CA ALA A 48 14.11 7.67 13.19
C ALA A 48 12.87 8.48 13.59
N HIS A 49 11.72 7.81 13.68
CA HIS A 49 10.49 8.36 14.24
C HIS A 49 10.55 8.22 15.77
N ARG A 50 10.85 9.30 16.47
CA ARG A 50 10.97 9.31 17.94
C ARG A 50 9.57 9.28 18.57
N SER A 51 9.07 8.08 18.87
CA SER A 51 7.88 7.81 19.70
C SER A 51 6.65 8.68 19.42
N THR A 52 6.50 9.16 18.19
CA THR A 52 5.36 9.97 17.74
C THR A 52 4.36 9.02 17.14
N THR A 53 3.09 9.10 17.56
CA THR A 53 2.00 8.28 17.03
C THR A 53 2.03 8.26 15.51
N ALA A 54 2.21 7.06 14.92
CA ALA A 54 2.31 6.89 13.47
C ALA A 54 0.94 6.71 12.80
N PHE A 55 -0.02 6.13 13.50
CA PHE A 55 -1.38 5.88 13.01
C PHE A 55 -2.40 6.25 14.07
N ILE A 56 -3.49 6.87 13.64
CA ILE A 56 -4.64 7.22 14.48
C ILE A 56 -5.87 6.75 13.71
N ASP A 57 -6.64 5.87 14.31
CA ASP A 57 -7.96 5.55 13.77
C ASP A 57 -8.93 6.67 14.14
N ALA A 58 -9.39 7.40 13.12
CA ALA A 58 -10.31 8.52 13.30
C ALA A 58 -11.71 8.07 13.76
N ALA A 59 -12.13 6.84 13.44
CA ALA A 59 -13.46 6.34 13.79
C ALA A 59 -13.55 5.94 15.28
N THR A 60 -12.49 5.34 15.83
CA THR A 60 -12.45 4.92 17.23
C THR A 60 -11.76 5.93 18.15
N GLY A 61 -11.00 6.88 17.59
CA GLY A 61 -10.14 7.77 18.36
C GLY A 61 -8.97 7.06 19.03
N ASN A 62 -8.80 5.76 18.78
CA ASN A 62 -7.69 4.99 19.33
C ASN A 62 -6.39 5.44 18.66
N SER A 63 -5.55 6.08 19.46
CA SER A 63 -4.13 6.29 19.18
C SER A 63 -3.35 5.11 19.73
N LEU A 64 -3.61 3.93 19.15
CA LEU A 64 -2.86 2.74 19.50
C LEU A 64 -1.65 2.60 18.59
N SER A 65 -0.59 2.07 19.20
CA SER A 65 0.60 1.60 18.48
C SER A 65 0.23 0.66 17.33
N TYR A 66 -0.88 -0.09 17.44
CA TYR A 66 -1.29 -1.07 16.44
C TYR A 66 -2.84 -1.20 16.33
N SER A 67 -3.46 -0.52 15.35
CA SER A 67 -4.56 -1.05 14.53
C SER A 67 -4.25 -0.66 13.08
N VAL A 68 -3.53 -1.55 12.39
CA VAL A 68 -2.47 -1.19 11.42
C VAL A 68 -2.21 -2.28 10.39
N PHE A 69 -3.07 -3.29 10.32
CA PHE A 69 -2.82 -4.45 9.47
C PHE A 69 -2.56 -4.06 8.01
N PHE A 70 -3.30 -3.10 7.46
CA PHE A 70 -3.07 -2.65 6.09
C PHE A 70 -1.68 -1.99 5.92
N PRO A 71 -1.30 -0.94 6.69
CA PRO A 71 0.06 -0.40 6.63
C PRO A 71 1.18 -1.43 6.85
N ILE A 72 1.01 -2.39 7.77
CA ILE A 72 2.02 -3.40 8.06
C ILE A 72 2.15 -4.41 6.95
N VAL A 73 1.02 -4.91 6.44
CA VAL A 73 1.00 -5.84 5.31
C VAL A 73 1.64 -5.16 4.11
N CYS A 74 1.36 -3.88 3.87
CA CYS A 74 2.04 -3.14 2.82
C CYS A 74 3.55 -3.05 3.07
N LEU A 75 3.97 -2.68 4.28
CA LEU A 75 5.40 -2.56 4.59
C LEU A 75 6.10 -3.92 4.50
N SER A 76 5.51 -5.00 5.00
CA SER A 76 6.09 -6.35 4.97
C SER A 76 6.22 -6.89 3.55
N VAL A 77 5.20 -6.73 2.71
CA VAL A 77 5.24 -7.14 1.30
C VAL A 77 6.31 -6.34 0.54
N MET A 78 6.41 -5.03 0.78
CA MET A 78 7.47 -4.21 0.18
C MET A 78 8.88 -4.63 0.67
N SER A 79 9.04 -4.93 1.96
CA SER A 79 10.32 -5.39 2.53
C SER A 79 10.76 -6.74 1.96
N LEU A 80 9.80 -7.59 1.59
CA LEU A 80 10.06 -8.86 0.89
C LEU A 80 10.39 -8.67 -0.60
N GLY A 81 10.33 -7.45 -1.12
CA GLY A 81 10.50 -7.15 -2.56
C GLY A 81 9.32 -7.62 -3.42
N ALA A 82 8.18 -7.91 -2.80
CA ALA A 82 6.98 -8.33 -3.50
C ALA A 82 6.11 -7.12 -3.92
N LEU A 83 5.21 -7.35 -4.88
CA LEU A 83 4.32 -6.33 -5.43
C LEU A 83 2.95 -6.38 -4.74
N ILE A 84 2.36 -5.20 -4.54
CA ILE A 84 1.03 -5.05 -3.93
C ILE A 84 0.07 -4.51 -4.97
N THR A 85 -1.10 -5.12 -5.05
CA THR A 85 -2.28 -4.53 -5.69
C THR A 85 -3.39 -4.43 -4.65
N THR A 86 -4.11 -3.31 -4.62
CA THR A 86 -5.15 -3.05 -3.64
C THR A 86 -6.51 -3.04 -4.32
N THR A 87 -7.51 -3.66 -3.71
CA THR A 87 -8.91 -3.57 -4.17
C THR A 87 -9.73 -2.75 -3.16
N ASN A 88 -10.77 -2.08 -3.64
CA ASN A 88 -11.75 -1.47 -2.76
C ASN A 88 -12.63 -2.57 -2.14
N PRO A 89 -12.84 -2.61 -0.81
CA PRO A 89 -13.79 -3.51 -0.17
C PRO A 89 -15.21 -3.45 -0.74
N LEU A 90 -15.61 -2.30 -1.29
CA LEU A 90 -16.91 -2.09 -1.93
C LEU A 90 -17.01 -2.66 -3.35
N ASN A 91 -15.90 -3.10 -3.96
CA ASN A 91 -15.93 -3.71 -5.28
C ASN A 91 -16.79 -4.97 -5.30
N THR A 92 -17.40 -5.22 -6.45
CA THR A 92 -18.18 -6.42 -6.74
C THR A 92 -17.26 -7.63 -6.93
N LYS A 93 -17.84 -8.84 -6.86
CA LYS A 93 -17.09 -10.08 -7.13
C LYS A 93 -16.45 -10.05 -8.53
N TYR A 94 -17.17 -9.51 -9.51
CA TYR A 94 -16.71 -9.42 -10.89
C TYR A 94 -15.50 -8.49 -11.03
N GLU A 95 -15.53 -7.30 -10.41
CA GLU A 95 -14.41 -6.36 -10.44
C GLU A 95 -13.17 -6.93 -9.73
N ILE A 96 -13.36 -7.59 -8.59
CA ILE A 96 -12.28 -8.27 -7.87
C ILE A 96 -11.70 -9.41 -8.71
N ALA A 97 -12.54 -10.22 -9.35
CA ALA A 97 -12.10 -11.30 -10.23
C ALA A 97 -11.31 -10.76 -11.43
N LYS A 98 -11.74 -9.64 -12.02
CA LYS A 98 -10.99 -8.95 -13.08
C LYS A 98 -9.62 -8.50 -12.58
N GLN A 99 -9.55 -7.86 -11.40
CA GLN A 99 -8.29 -7.45 -10.81
C GLN A 99 -7.35 -8.63 -10.53
N ILE A 100 -7.88 -9.77 -10.05
CA ILE A 100 -7.12 -11.00 -9.84
C ILE A 100 -6.62 -11.58 -11.16
N ALA A 101 -7.45 -11.59 -12.21
CA ALA A 101 -7.04 -12.06 -13.54
C ALA A 101 -5.93 -11.20 -14.14
N ASP A 102 -6.00 -9.88 -13.96
CA ASP A 102 -5.02 -8.91 -14.47
C ASP A 102 -3.70 -8.96 -13.69
N SER A 103 -3.76 -9.04 -12.35
CA SER A 103 -2.57 -8.95 -11.48
C SER A 103 -1.95 -10.29 -11.09
N LYS A 104 -2.69 -11.40 -11.23
CA LYS A 104 -2.27 -12.77 -10.90
C LYS A 104 -1.62 -12.88 -9.52
N PRO A 105 -2.30 -12.45 -8.45
CA PRO A 105 -1.73 -12.47 -7.11
C PRO A 105 -1.52 -13.91 -6.63
N ILE A 106 -0.42 -14.13 -5.92
CA ILE A 106 -0.11 -15.44 -5.29
C ILE A 106 -0.68 -15.56 -3.87
N LEU A 107 -1.12 -14.45 -3.28
CA LEU A 107 -1.65 -14.36 -1.93
C LEU A 107 -2.61 -13.16 -1.83
N ALA A 108 -3.74 -13.32 -1.16
CA ALA A 108 -4.68 -12.25 -0.85
C ALA A 108 -4.83 -12.06 0.65
N PHE A 109 -4.91 -10.81 1.09
CA PHE A 109 -5.21 -10.43 2.46
C PHE A 109 -6.61 -9.81 2.50
N THR A 110 -7.49 -10.29 3.38
CA THR A 110 -8.87 -9.78 3.47
C THR A 110 -9.49 -10.08 4.84
N THR A 111 -10.61 -9.42 5.16
CA THR A 111 -11.43 -9.77 6.33
C THR A 111 -12.38 -10.93 6.01
N ARG A 112 -12.89 -11.59 7.05
CA ARG A 112 -13.80 -12.75 6.95
C ARG A 112 -15.07 -12.44 6.16
N GLU A 113 -15.63 -11.25 6.34
CA GLU A 113 -16.87 -10.80 5.67
C GLU A 113 -16.74 -10.70 4.14
N LEU A 114 -15.53 -10.43 3.66
CA LEU A 114 -15.25 -10.23 2.24
C LEU A 114 -14.79 -11.50 1.52
N VAL A 115 -14.49 -12.58 2.27
CA VAL A 115 -14.12 -13.90 1.72
C VAL A 115 -15.09 -14.41 0.65
N PRO A 116 -16.43 -14.27 0.78
CA PRO A 116 -17.36 -14.72 -0.24
C PRO A 116 -17.17 -14.05 -1.62
N LYS A 117 -16.49 -12.89 -1.67
CA LYS A 117 -16.15 -12.22 -2.94
C LYS A 117 -14.97 -12.85 -3.67
N LEU A 118 -14.15 -13.64 -2.97
CA LEU A 118 -12.99 -14.35 -3.51
C LEU A 118 -13.23 -15.85 -3.70
N ALA A 119 -14.42 -16.34 -3.36
CA ALA A 119 -14.73 -17.75 -3.17
C ALA A 119 -14.48 -18.69 -4.38
N ASP A 120 -14.34 -18.13 -5.58
CA ASP A 120 -14.16 -18.89 -6.83
C ASP A 120 -12.83 -18.55 -7.55
N THR A 121 -11.96 -17.79 -6.89
CA THR A 121 -10.75 -17.24 -7.50
C THR A 121 -9.54 -18.19 -7.38
N GLY A 122 -9.59 -19.14 -6.44
CA GLY A 122 -8.50 -20.07 -6.14
C GLY A 122 -7.25 -19.45 -5.49
N VAL A 123 -7.25 -18.14 -5.26
CA VAL A 123 -6.12 -17.42 -4.63
C VAL A 123 -6.05 -17.81 -3.15
N PRO A 124 -4.86 -18.17 -2.61
CA PRO A 124 -4.69 -18.40 -1.18
C PRO A 124 -4.98 -17.13 -0.37
N ILE A 125 -5.69 -17.28 0.76
CA ILE A 125 -6.16 -16.15 1.57
C ILE A 125 -5.55 -16.16 2.97
N VAL A 126 -5.05 -15.02 3.41
CA VAL A 126 -4.76 -14.71 4.82
C VAL A 126 -5.87 -13.82 5.36
N LEU A 127 -6.52 -14.25 6.43
CA LEU A 127 -7.54 -13.46 7.11
C LEU A 127 -6.90 -12.40 8.01
N ILE A 128 -7.49 -11.22 8.05
CA ILE A 128 -7.07 -10.13 8.92
C ILE A 128 -8.24 -9.73 9.84
N GLY A 129 -7.91 -9.55 11.12
CA GLY A 129 -8.80 -8.98 12.14
C GLY A 129 -9.65 -10.01 12.88
N GLU A 130 -10.02 -9.67 14.13
CA GLU A 130 -10.97 -10.45 14.91
C GLU A 130 -12.40 -10.05 14.58
N GLU A 131 -13.16 -10.97 13.98
CA GLU A 131 -14.60 -10.96 14.20
C GLU A 131 -15.13 -12.40 14.32
N ARG A 132 -15.57 -12.72 15.54
CA ARG A 132 -16.27 -13.95 15.90
C ARG A 132 -17.70 -13.85 15.39
N VAL A 133 -18.09 -14.73 14.47
CA VAL A 133 -19.50 -15.03 14.17
C VAL A 133 -19.66 -16.57 14.08
N PRO A 134 -20.78 -17.15 14.55
CA PRO A 134 -20.87 -18.55 14.95
C PRO A 134 -20.61 -19.56 13.84
N SER A 135 -20.15 -20.71 14.28
CA SER A 135 -19.76 -21.90 13.53
C SER A 135 -20.89 -22.59 12.73
N ASP A 136 -21.84 -21.86 12.14
CA ASP A 136 -22.98 -22.49 11.47
C ASP A 136 -23.31 -21.78 10.15
N LEU A 137 -22.60 -22.12 9.08
CA LEU A 137 -23.13 -22.11 7.71
C LEU A 137 -22.38 -23.19 6.91
N GLY A 138 -22.99 -24.37 6.88
CA GLY A 138 -22.59 -25.48 6.02
C GLY A 138 -22.73 -25.11 4.54
N GLY A 139 -21.73 -25.52 3.76
CA GLY A 139 -21.68 -25.35 2.30
C GLY A 139 -20.51 -24.50 1.86
N SER A 140 -19.27 -24.99 2.04
CA SER A 140 -18.07 -24.24 1.64
C SER A 140 -17.93 -24.22 0.11
N PRO A 141 -17.91 -23.05 -0.55
CA PRO A 141 -17.09 -22.92 -1.75
C PRO A 141 -15.62 -23.19 -1.35
N THR A 142 -14.85 -23.84 -2.21
CA THR A 142 -13.45 -24.23 -1.94
C THR A 142 -12.54 -23.01 -1.77
N VAL A 143 -12.54 -22.39 -0.60
CA VAL A 143 -11.66 -21.27 -0.26
C VAL A 143 -10.42 -21.79 0.44
N LYS A 144 -9.24 -21.48 -0.10
CA LYS A 144 -7.95 -21.86 0.47
C LYS A 144 -7.47 -20.82 1.47
N ILE A 145 -7.89 -20.92 2.72
CA ILE A 145 -7.36 -20.10 3.83
C ILE A 145 -6.02 -20.70 4.28
N VAL A 146 -4.97 -19.89 4.31
CA VAL A 146 -3.60 -20.31 4.64
C VAL A 146 -3.06 -19.71 5.95
N GLY A 147 -3.77 -18.75 6.55
CA GLY A 147 -3.42 -18.18 7.84
C GLY A 147 -4.40 -17.11 8.32
N THR A 148 -4.28 -16.72 9.58
CA THR A 148 -4.99 -15.61 10.21
C THR A 148 -3.96 -14.66 10.83
N LEU A 149 -4.22 -13.36 10.75
CA LEU A 149 -3.50 -12.31 11.44
C LEU A 149 -4.47 -11.69 12.44
N ASP A 150 -4.28 -12.06 13.70
CA ASP A 150 -5.00 -11.56 14.86
C ASP A 150 -4.15 -10.50 15.56
N GLU A 151 -4.76 -9.60 16.36
CA GLU A 151 -4.01 -8.60 17.16
C GLU A 151 -3.26 -9.24 18.33
#